data_AF-A0AAV2IIZ1-F1
#
_entry.id   AF-A0AAV2IIZ1-F1
#
_cell.length_a   1.000
_cell.length_b   1.000
_cell.length_c   1.000
_cell.angle_alpha   90.00
_cell.angle_beta   90.00
_cell.angle_gamma   90.00
#
_symmetry.space_group_name_H-M   'P 1'
#
loop_
_entity.id
_entity.type
_entity.pdbx_description
1 polymer ?
#
loop_
_entity_poly.entity_id
_entity_poly.type
_entity_poly.pdbx_seq_one_letter_code
_entity_poly.pdbx_strand_id
1 'polypeptide(L)' 'SLLARAQNFSSFKHDHTIKHLIGITPQGYISFISKGLGGRTSDKYVTENSKFLDNLLPGDIILADRGF' A
#
# COMPACT_ATOMS: atom_id res chain seq x y z
N SER A 1 9.34 10.09 -18.82
CA SER A 1 8.05 10.20 -19.53
C SER A 1 7.07 11.03 -18.70
N LEU A 2 6.25 11.87 -19.34
CA LEU A 2 5.18 12.64 -18.69
C LEU A 2 4.15 11.73 -17.99
N LEU A 3 3.85 10.56 -18.59
CA LEU A 3 2.92 9.58 -18.03
C LEU A 3 3.39 9.04 -16.68
N ALA A 4 4.68 8.73 -16.54
CA ALA A 4 5.25 8.25 -15.28
C ALA A 4 5.16 9.31 -14.17
N ARG A 5 5.39 10.59 -14.49
CA ARG A 5 5.23 11.69 -13.53
C ARG A 5 3.77 11.87 -13.12
N ALA A 6 2.85 11.79 -14.07
CA ALA A 6 1.42 11.89 -13.81
C ALA A 6 0.89 10.76 -12.91
N GLN A 7 1.48 9.56 -12.96
CA GLN A 7 1.13 8.42 -12.10
C GLN A 7 1.75 8.50 -10.70
N ASN A 8 2.93 9.13 -10.56
CA ASN A 8 3.64 9.18 -9.29
C ASN A 8 3.31 10.43 -8.45
N PHE A 9 2.86 11.52 -9.07
CA PHE A 9 2.61 12.78 -8.36
C PHE A 9 1.40 12.69 -7.44
N SER A 10 1.62 12.63 -6.13
CA SER A 10 0.55 12.65 -5.13
C SER A 10 0.12 14.08 -4.84
N SER A 11 -1.12 14.42 -5.15
CA SER A 11 -1.67 15.75 -4.83
C SER A 11 -1.69 16.02 -3.32
N PHE A 12 -1.84 14.98 -2.49
CA PHE A 12 -1.86 15.11 -1.04
C PHE A 12 -0.47 15.49 -0.47
N LYS A 13 0.60 14.94 -1.06
CA LYS A 13 1.99 15.25 -0.64
C LYS A 13 2.63 16.37 -1.46
N HIS A 14 1.95 16.84 -2.52
CA HIS A 14 2.48 17.78 -3.50
C HIS A 14 3.83 17.37 -4.09
N ASP A 15 4.07 16.07 -4.22
CA ASP A 15 5.34 15.53 -4.71
C ASP A 15 5.16 14.16 -5.38
N HIS A 16 6.16 13.73 -6.15
CA HIS A 16 6.25 12.40 -6.73
C HIS A 16 6.59 11.38 -5.65
N THR A 17 5.67 10.44 -5.42
CA THR A 17 5.80 9.43 -4.38
C THR A 17 5.63 8.04 -4.98
N ILE A 18 6.18 7.07 -4.27
CA ILE A 18 5.89 5.65 -4.46
C ILE A 18 5.15 5.18 -3.21
N LYS A 19 4.11 4.37 -3.41
CA LYS A 19 3.28 3.81 -2.37
C LYS A 19 3.58 2.32 -2.22
N HIS A 20 3.69 1.88 -0.96
CA HIS A 20 3.83 0.47 -0.58
C HIS A 20 2.78 0.14 0.47
N LEU A 21 2.29 -1.11 0.45
CA LEU A 21 1.57 -1.70 1.58
C LEU A 21 2.58 -2.47 2.44
N ILE A 22 2.63 -2.13 3.72
CA ILE A 22 3.51 -2.78 4.69
C ILE A 22 2.63 -3.39 5.78
N GLY A 23 2.77 -4.70 5.98
CA GLY A 23 2.17 -5.40 7.11
C GLY A 23 3.16 -5.48 8.26
N ILE A 24 2.70 -5.18 9.47
CA ILE A 24 3.49 -5.33 10.69
C ILE A 24 2.80 -6.29 11.65
N THR A 25 3.58 -7.11 12.34
CA THR A 25 3.06 -7.93 13.44
C THR A 25 2.76 -7.05 14.66
N PRO A 26 1.92 -7.49 15.60
CA PRO A 26 1.65 -6.74 16.84
C PRO A 26 2.92 -6.45 17.66
N GLN A 27 3.97 -7.25 17.51
CA GLN A 27 5.28 -7.05 18.17
C GLN A 27 6.19 -6.05 17.44
N GLY A 28 5.76 -5.51 16.30
CA GLY A 28 6.46 -4.48 15.53
C GLY A 28 7.41 -5.01 14.45
N TYR A 29 7.38 -6.30 14.14
CA TYR A 29 8.18 -6.85 13.03
C TYR A 29 7.47 -6.64 11.70
N ILE A 30 8.22 -6.35 10.63
CA ILE A 30 7.67 -6.32 9.28
C ILE A 30 7.36 -7.76 8.85
N SER A 31 6.09 -8.04 8.56
CA SER A 31 5.62 -9.33 8.06
C SER A 31 5.37 -9.35 6.56
N PHE A 32 5.23 -8.17 5.93
CA PHE A 32 4.92 -8.07 4.51
C PHE A 32 5.37 -6.71 3.94
N ILE A 33 5.86 -6.71 2.70
CA ILE A 33 6.12 -5.50 1.90
C ILE A 33 5.65 -5.76 0.46
N SER A 34 4.78 -4.89 -0.06
CA SER A 34 4.36 -4.95 -1.46
C SER A 34 5.42 -4.42 -2.42
N LYS A 35 5.27 -4.74 -3.72
CA LYS A 35 5.91 -3.95 -4.77
C LYS A 35 5.46 -2.49 -4.69
N GLY A 36 6.35 -1.58 -5.06
CA GLY A 36 6.05 -0.14 -5.11
C GLY A 36 5.14 0.20 -6.29
N LEU A 37 4.10 0.98 -6.03
CA LEU A 37 3.18 1.51 -7.03
C LEU A 37 3.23 3.04 -7.03
N GLY A 38 2.78 3.67 -8.12
CA GLY A 38 2.78 5.13 -8.22
C GLY A 38 1.96 5.78 -7.11
N GLY A 39 2.42 6.93 -6.61
CA GLY A 39 1.83 7.62 -5.47
C GLY A 39 0.35 7.98 -5.58
N ARG A 40 -0.20 8.08 -6.80
CA ARG A 40 -1.65 8.31 -7.03
C ARG A 40 -2.50 7.06 -6.98
N THR A 41 -1.91 5.87 -6.93
CA THR A 41 -2.67 4.62 -6.84
C THR A 41 -3.47 4.59 -5.53
N SER A 42 -4.74 4.22 -5.61
CA SER A 42 -5.62 4.13 -4.43
C SER A 42 -5.20 2.99 -3.50
N ASP A 43 -5.44 3.15 -2.20
CA ASP A 43 -5.06 2.13 -1.21
C ASP A 43 -5.78 0.80 -1.48
N LYS A 44 -7.05 0.84 -1.89
CA LYS A 44 -7.79 -0.31 -2.40
C LYS A 44 -7.03 -1.06 -3.51
N TYR A 45 -6.59 -0.35 -4.55
CA TYR A 45 -5.89 -0.98 -5.68
C TYR A 45 -4.55 -1.56 -5.23
N VAL A 46 -3.81 -0.86 -4.37
CA VAL A 46 -2.55 -1.38 -3.81
C VAL A 46 -2.82 -2.68 -3.06
N THR A 47 -3.82 -2.71 -2.17
CA THR A 47 -4.16 -3.88 -1.36
C THR A 47 -4.55 -5.07 -2.22
N GLU A 48 -5.50 -4.91 -3.14
CA GLU A 48 -5.97 -5.98 -4.04
C GLU A 48 -4.86 -6.55 -4.94
N ASN A 49 -3.87 -5.74 -5.34
CA ASN A 49 -2.81 -6.16 -6.26
C ASN A 49 -1.46 -6.47 -5.58
N SER A 50 -1.37 -6.29 -4.26
CA SER A 50 -0.12 -6.49 -3.52
C SER A 50 0.21 -7.96 -3.22
N LYS A 51 -0.78 -8.87 -3.34
CA LYS A 51 -0.76 -10.24 -2.80
C LYS A 51 -0.78 -10.32 -1.27
N PHE A 52 -1.08 -9.23 -0.58
CA PHE A 52 -1.24 -9.25 0.87
C PHE A 52 -2.38 -10.18 1.29
N LEU A 53 -3.53 -10.07 0.60
CA LEU A 53 -4.73 -10.84 0.90
C LEU A 53 -4.54 -12.35 0.75
N ASP A 54 -3.63 -12.78 -0.14
CA ASP A 54 -3.30 -14.19 -0.37
C ASP A 54 -2.62 -14.84 0.86
N ASN A 55 -2.06 -14.03 1.76
CA ASN A 55 -1.42 -14.50 3.00
C ASN A 55 -2.39 -14.58 4.18
N LEU A 56 -3.63 -14.10 4.03
CA LEU A 56 -4.61 -14.07 5.11
C LEU A 56 -5.34 -15.41 5.21
N LEU A 57 -5.51 -15.88 6.44
CA LEU A 57 -6.28 -17.06 6.77
C LEU A 57 -7.61 -16.69 7.42
N PRO A 58 -8.64 -17.55 7.32
CA PRO A 58 -9.86 -17.37 8.08
C PRO A 58 -9.59 -17.23 9.58
N GLY A 59 -10.02 -16.12 10.16
CA GLY A 59 -9.83 -15.81 11.58
C GLY A 59 -8.71 -14.79 11.87
N ASP A 60 -7.90 -14.41 10.88
CA ASP A 60 -6.91 -13.35 11.05
C ASP A 60 -7.59 -12.00 11.34
N ILE A 61 -6.98 -11.24 12.25
CA ILE A 61 -7.44 -9.90 12.63
C ILE A 61 -6.45 -8.89 12.08
N ILE A 62 -6.94 -8.03 11.18
CA ILE A 62 -6.16 -6.95 10.59
C ILE A 62 -6.61 -5.62 11.18
N LEU A 63 -5.64 -4.84 11.65
CA LEU A 63 -5.84 -3.47 12.10
C LEU A 63 -5.34 -2.53 11.00
N ALA A 64 -6.19 -1.58 10.62
CA ALA A 64 -5.86 -0.54 9.66
C ALA A 64 -6.33 0.83 10.18
N ASP A 65 -5.74 1.90 9.65
CA ASP A 65 -6.14 3.25 10.00
C ASP A 65 -7.60 3.52 9.61
N ARG A 66 -8.27 4.43 10.34
CA ARG A 66 -9.68 4.78 10.09
C ARG A 66 -9.96 5.23 8.64
N GLY A 67 -8.96 5.78 7.95
CA GLY A 67 -9.07 6.27 6.57
C GLY A 67 -8.49 5.33 5.52
N PHE A 68 -8.16 4.09 5.89
CA PHE A 68 -7.67 3.05 4.99
C PHE A 68 -8.78 2.49 4.10
#